data_AF-A0A0K1PU20-F1
#
_entry.id   AF-A0A0K1PU20-F1
#
_cell.length_a   1.000
_cell.length_b   1.000
_cell.length_c   1.000
_cell.angle_alpha   90.00
_cell.angle_beta   90.00
_cell.angle_gamma   90.00
#
_symmetry.space_group_name_H-M   'P 1'
#
loop_
_entity.id
_entity.type
_entity.pdbx_description
1 polymer ?
#
loop_
_entity_poly.entity_id
_entity_poly.type
_entity_poly.pdbx_seq_one_letter_code
_entity_poly.pdbx_strand_id
1 'polypeptide(L)'
;MKASTLLLAGALVLGACAGTTNHVAIANDVAISITPATDDLPFDPRGARLRSATEQLSRLAGHPIAFQFDAAVVSAVRPDFERQLIDAIEQVARSLTAWKEAEPSAFPRTANALRKIECRYRATAKEPSATFDANSGVMAIDLDAHPAALVPRGAFYEAIATEDDAYRETVFGRGDVDSIPASDRRAYFEYLTRTRPGWGSLYERRFRDRPKGLAPADALAQSPHADVIARVVRLHDLSKRSDPELATKARAWLFDQLYSFFHNAYRQKELVAIGPGTPFRNAEAAYGRFLAAEVPSATDKERLATARYVCDTDAPQAYPTFDRFAFGLGIVDAWFKAGMPQTARADDPKSQLFDEVVCPSVRTASGEHTRDRSCSSMHTGWLGFATSSADGQKKLAQALDARNDAALADQVLYTVHYSSSTRRGESNAFLEVFHALDPKLRSWRAAVDILASERHGQDEAEAARIWKAYPDKRGSALLLVARAHRDYGRYNGDEYWKRFPESYGTTVDATVLGGMLDHGRIALELVPQLWPALSRGYSRADLLVPRLDTLVPDASSADATDALRSLSDVVTRLCEDKNTADLDKLHAYFERRATARPAEQRAFAILRRDTAPGGCKARTKKPAEESP
;
A
#
# COMPACT_ATOMS: atom_id res chain seq x y z
N MET A 1 63.07 36.92 -34.12
CA MET A 1 62.82 38.36 -34.37
C MET A 1 62.20 38.97 -33.13
N LYS A 2 62.85 40.03 -32.63
CA LYS A 2 62.41 41.08 -31.71
C LYS A 2 61.85 40.70 -30.33
N ALA A 3 62.76 40.76 -29.37
CA ALA A 3 62.54 41.05 -27.97
C ALA A 3 61.90 42.44 -27.76
N SER A 4 61.11 42.60 -26.71
CA SER A 4 60.85 43.90 -26.09
C SER A 4 60.73 43.74 -24.58
N THR A 5 61.86 44.02 -23.94
CA THR A 5 62.02 44.38 -22.54
C THR A 5 61.33 45.72 -22.30
N LEU A 6 60.44 45.80 -21.32
CA LEU A 6 59.95 47.09 -20.80
C LEU A 6 60.10 47.07 -19.27
N LEU A 7 61.10 47.82 -18.80
CA LEU A 7 61.25 48.24 -17.41
C LEU A 7 60.16 49.27 -17.10
N LEU A 8 59.39 49.06 -16.02
CA LEU A 8 58.73 50.14 -15.31
C LEU A 8 58.97 49.97 -13.81
N ALA A 9 59.87 50.79 -13.27
CA ALA A 9 60.02 51.01 -11.85
C ALA A 9 59.02 52.09 -11.42
N GLY A 10 58.05 51.71 -10.59
CA GLY A 10 57.12 52.63 -9.94
C GLY A 10 57.09 52.32 -8.45
N ALA A 11 57.92 53.03 -7.69
CA ALA A 11 57.89 53.01 -6.24
C ALA A 11 56.65 53.78 -5.75
N LEU A 12 55.76 53.08 -5.06
CA LEU A 12 54.67 53.69 -4.30
C LEU A 12 54.78 53.19 -2.85
N VAL A 13 55.31 54.08 -2.02
CA VAL A 13 55.36 53.95 -0.56
C VAL A 13 53.99 54.34 -0.02
N LEU A 14 53.22 53.35 0.42
CA LEU A 14 52.12 53.53 1.35
C LEU A 14 52.37 52.63 2.55
N GLY A 15 52.49 53.27 3.71
CA GLY A 15 52.85 52.63 4.98
C GLY A 15 51.88 51.54 5.37
N ALA A 16 52.39 50.30 5.38
CA ALA A 16 51.73 49.17 5.99
C ALA A 16 52.20 49.05 7.44
N CYS A 17 51.28 49.21 8.39
CA CYS A 17 51.36 48.49 9.66
C CYS A 17 51.17 46.99 9.34
N ALA A 18 52.18 46.37 8.72
CA ALA A 18 52.19 44.94 8.49
C ALA A 18 52.50 44.27 9.81
N GLY A 19 51.47 43.78 10.50
CA GLY A 19 51.66 42.89 11.64
C GLY A 19 52.52 41.71 11.19
N THR A 20 53.66 41.52 11.85
CA THR A 20 54.55 40.39 11.62
C THR A 20 53.75 39.09 11.81
N THR A 21 53.70 38.27 10.76
CA THR A 21 53.08 36.93 10.80
C THR A 21 54.19 35.90 10.82
N ASN A 22 54.16 34.97 11.78
CA ASN A 22 55.11 33.87 11.80
C ASN A 22 54.63 32.79 10.83
N HIS A 23 55.36 32.63 9.73
CA HIS A 23 55.15 31.57 8.77
C HIS A 23 56.13 30.43 9.05
N VAL A 24 55.60 29.26 9.41
CA VAL A 24 56.40 28.04 9.53
C VAL A 24 56.01 27.11 8.39
N ALA A 25 56.90 27.01 7.40
CA ALA A 25 56.80 25.96 6.40
C ALA A 25 57.31 24.66 7.01
N ILE A 26 56.42 23.69 7.22
CA ILE A 26 56.84 22.31 7.52
C ILE A 26 57.37 21.72 6.22
N ALA A 27 58.44 20.92 6.28
CA ALA A 27 59.19 20.38 5.14
C ALA A 27 58.38 19.52 4.12
N ASN A 28 57.06 19.47 4.25
CA ASN A 28 56.10 18.74 3.42
C ASN A 28 54.94 19.66 2.92
N ASP A 29 55.25 20.93 2.62
CA ASP A 29 54.37 21.93 1.98
C ASP A 29 53.09 22.37 2.73
N VAL A 30 52.80 21.84 3.93
CA VAL A 30 51.74 22.39 4.80
C VAL A 30 52.29 23.59 5.58
N ALA A 31 51.75 24.77 5.29
CA ALA A 31 52.06 26.01 6.00
C ALA A 31 51.22 26.12 7.27
N ILE A 32 51.89 26.21 8.42
CA ILE A 32 51.25 26.56 9.69
C ILE A 32 51.63 27.99 10.04
N SER A 33 50.65 28.86 10.22
CA SER A 33 50.87 30.26 10.63
C SER A 33 50.09 30.61 11.89
N ILE A 34 50.70 31.46 12.71
CA ILE A 34 50.06 32.05 13.89
C ILE A 34 50.01 33.56 13.67
N THR A 35 48.84 34.15 13.84
CA THR A 35 48.61 35.58 13.60
C THR A 35 47.95 36.24 14.80
N PRO A 36 48.53 37.31 15.38
CA PRO A 36 49.89 37.83 15.11
C PRO A 36 51.01 36.84 15.49
N ALA A 37 52.23 37.10 15.02
CA ALA A 37 53.42 36.32 15.37
C ALA A 37 53.61 36.19 16.90
N THR A 38 54.09 35.02 17.35
CA THR A 38 54.47 34.72 18.74
C THR A 38 55.97 34.42 18.84
N ASP A 39 56.64 34.85 19.91
CA ASP A 39 58.11 34.74 20.02
C ASP A 39 58.63 33.29 19.94
N ASP A 40 57.87 32.32 20.48
CA ASP A 40 58.18 30.90 20.43
C ASP A 40 57.04 30.08 19.81
N LEU A 41 57.40 29.03 19.05
CA LEU A 41 56.43 28.07 18.53
C LEU A 41 56.03 27.06 19.61
N PRO A 42 54.72 26.87 19.86
CA PRO A 42 54.23 25.95 20.90
C PRO A 42 54.17 24.47 20.43
N PHE A 43 54.96 24.09 19.43
CA PHE A 43 55.02 22.75 18.86
C PHE A 43 56.34 22.50 18.12
N ASP A 44 56.74 21.24 17.95
CA ASP A 44 57.86 20.88 17.07
C ASP A 44 57.39 20.71 15.61
N PRO A 45 57.77 21.60 14.67
CA PRO A 45 57.40 21.47 13.26
C PRO A 45 58.00 20.24 12.58
N ARG A 46 58.97 19.55 13.20
CA ARG A 46 59.61 18.32 12.68
C ARG A 46 59.04 17.04 13.30
N GLY A 47 58.07 17.16 14.21
CA GLY A 47 57.40 16.04 14.86
C GLY A 47 56.92 15.00 13.86
N ALA A 48 57.27 13.72 14.07
CA ALA A 48 56.97 12.65 13.12
C ALA A 48 55.46 12.45 12.92
N ARG A 49 54.66 12.54 13.99
CA ARG A 49 53.20 12.40 13.91
C ARG A 49 52.56 13.56 13.15
N LEU A 50 53.01 14.79 13.38
CA LEU A 50 52.52 15.97 12.66
C LEU A 50 52.79 15.85 11.15
N ARG A 51 54.01 15.47 10.75
CA ARG A 51 54.36 15.21 9.34
C ARG A 51 53.52 14.10 8.71
N SER A 52 53.32 12.99 9.40
CA SER A 52 52.48 11.90 8.89
C SER A 52 51.03 12.34 8.70
N ALA A 53 50.46 13.08 9.65
CA ALA A 53 49.09 13.57 9.57
C ALA A 53 48.91 14.57 8.39
N THR A 54 49.85 15.50 8.20
CA THR A 54 49.81 16.46 7.08
C THR A 54 50.00 15.80 5.72
N GLU A 55 50.89 14.80 5.60
CA GLU A 55 51.06 14.02 4.38
C GLU A 55 49.82 13.20 4.02
N GLN A 56 49.14 12.61 5.01
CA GLN A 56 47.87 11.90 4.79
C GLN A 56 46.77 12.84 4.32
N LEU A 57 46.63 13.99 4.98
CA LEU A 57 45.65 15.00 4.59
C LEU A 57 45.92 15.54 3.18
N SER A 58 47.19 15.85 2.85
CA SER A 58 47.56 16.38 1.54
C SER A 58 47.34 15.37 0.43
N ARG A 59 47.62 14.08 0.68
CA ARG A 59 47.31 13.00 -0.27
C ARG A 59 45.80 12.84 -0.48
N LEU A 60 45.00 13.01 0.57
CA LEU A 60 43.54 12.94 0.47
C LEU A 60 42.96 14.11 -0.33
N ALA A 61 43.45 15.33 -0.10
CA ALA A 61 43.01 16.54 -0.81
C ALA A 61 43.60 16.67 -2.23
N GLY A 62 44.73 16.01 -2.49
CA GLY A 62 45.48 16.12 -3.75
C GLY A 62 46.46 17.30 -3.79
N HIS A 63 46.56 18.08 -2.71
CA HIS A 63 47.47 19.20 -2.54
C HIS A 63 47.62 19.55 -1.04
N PRO A 64 48.63 20.38 -0.66
CA PRO A 64 48.79 20.83 0.72
C PRO A 64 47.67 21.78 1.18
N ILE A 65 47.24 21.64 2.44
CA ILE A 65 46.24 22.53 3.08
C ILE A 65 46.94 23.31 4.19
N ALA A 66 46.88 24.64 4.14
CA ALA A 66 47.46 25.51 5.16
C ALA A 66 46.57 25.60 6.41
N PHE A 67 47.18 25.74 7.59
CA PHE A 67 46.48 25.98 8.85
C PHE A 67 46.94 27.31 9.44
N GLN A 68 45.99 28.19 9.72
CA GLN A 68 46.26 29.47 10.38
C GLN A 68 45.49 29.54 11.69
N PHE A 69 46.17 29.94 12.76
CA PHE A 69 45.61 30.07 14.09
C PHE A 69 45.73 31.51 14.58
N ASP A 70 44.65 32.03 15.16
CA ASP A 70 44.70 33.27 15.93
C ASP A 70 45.57 33.05 17.19
N ALA A 71 46.50 33.97 17.46
CA ALA A 71 47.39 33.88 18.62
C ALA A 71 46.62 33.76 19.95
N ALA A 72 45.42 34.35 20.04
CA ALA A 72 44.57 34.22 21.23
C ALA A 72 44.10 32.77 21.44
N VAL A 73 43.72 32.07 20.37
CA VAL A 73 43.38 30.63 20.42
C VAL A 73 44.59 29.82 20.86
N VAL A 74 45.75 30.07 20.23
CA VAL A 74 47.00 29.36 20.57
C VAL A 74 47.37 29.55 22.04
N SER A 75 47.24 30.77 22.56
CA SER A 75 47.53 31.08 23.96
C SER A 75 46.63 30.31 24.92
N ALA A 76 45.35 30.15 24.58
CA ALA A 76 44.37 29.46 25.44
C ALA A 76 44.67 27.96 25.57
N VAL A 77 45.22 27.34 24.53
CA VAL A 77 45.50 25.90 24.49
C VAL A 77 47.01 25.58 24.52
N ARG A 78 47.86 26.57 24.84
CA ARG A 78 49.32 26.48 24.73
C ARG A 78 49.93 25.20 25.34
N PRO A 79 49.53 24.72 26.53
CA PRO A 79 50.11 23.51 27.11
C PRO A 79 49.90 22.24 26.28
N ASP A 80 48.83 22.19 25.49
CA ASP A 80 48.41 21.03 24.71
C ASP A 80 48.35 21.31 23.20
N PHE A 81 48.91 22.43 22.74
CA PHE A 81 48.69 22.93 21.38
C PHE A 81 49.14 21.93 20.32
N GLU A 82 50.33 21.32 20.46
CA GLU A 82 50.82 20.32 19.49
C GLU A 82 49.86 19.14 19.35
N ARG A 83 49.35 18.62 20.48
CA ARG A 83 48.37 17.52 20.47
C ARG A 83 47.09 17.97 19.77
N GLN A 84 46.56 19.14 20.13
CA GLN A 84 45.32 19.66 19.52
C GLN A 84 45.48 19.97 18.03
N LEU A 85 46.65 20.43 17.59
CA LEU A 85 46.96 20.66 16.19
C LEU A 85 46.93 19.36 15.38
N ILE A 86 47.58 18.32 15.90
CA ILE A 86 47.57 17.00 15.27
C ILE A 86 46.13 16.46 15.22
N ASP A 87 45.40 16.51 16.33
CA ASP A 87 44.02 16.04 16.40
C ASP A 87 43.10 16.82 15.44
N ALA A 88 43.35 18.12 15.23
CA ALA A 88 42.66 18.94 14.25
C ALA A 88 42.92 18.49 12.81
N ILE A 89 44.19 18.25 12.44
CA ILE A 89 44.55 17.75 11.10
C ILE A 89 43.91 16.38 10.85
N GLU A 90 43.98 15.48 11.83
CA GLU A 90 43.33 14.18 11.76
C GLU A 90 41.81 14.30 11.65
N GLN A 91 41.20 15.25 12.35
CA GLN A 91 39.75 15.48 12.28
C GLN A 91 39.30 16.01 10.92
N VAL A 92 40.10 16.88 10.30
CA VAL A 92 39.89 17.34 8.91
C VAL A 92 39.98 16.16 7.96
N ALA A 93 41.03 15.33 8.06
CA ALA A 93 41.19 14.15 7.22
C ALA A 93 40.03 13.14 7.39
N ARG A 94 39.59 12.88 8.62
CA ARG A 94 38.40 12.05 8.91
C ARG A 94 37.14 12.63 8.27
N SER A 95 36.95 13.94 8.36
CA SER A 95 35.76 14.60 7.81
C SER A 95 35.77 14.61 6.28
N LEU A 96 36.92 14.83 5.64
CA LEU A 96 37.06 14.70 4.19
C LEU A 96 36.87 13.26 3.70
N THR A 97 37.33 12.28 4.47
CA THR A 97 37.09 10.86 4.16
C THR A 97 35.61 10.53 4.24
N ALA A 98 34.94 10.94 5.32
CA ALA A 98 33.50 10.79 5.46
C ALA A 98 32.73 11.52 4.34
N TRP A 99 33.19 12.71 3.93
CA TRP A 99 32.61 13.44 2.79
C TRP A 99 32.80 12.70 1.46
N LYS A 100 33.99 12.11 1.23
CA LYS A 100 34.25 11.29 0.05
C LYS A 100 33.32 10.08 -0.04
N GLU A 101 33.06 9.44 1.09
CA GLU A 101 32.18 8.28 1.18
C GLU A 101 30.70 8.66 1.02
N ALA A 102 30.26 9.74 1.67
CA ALA A 102 28.87 10.20 1.64
C ALA A 102 28.51 10.89 0.31
N GLU A 103 29.43 11.68 -0.25
CA GLU A 103 29.20 12.59 -1.38
C GLU A 103 30.33 12.49 -2.42
N PRO A 104 30.50 11.31 -3.05
CA PRO A 104 31.60 11.07 -3.98
C PRO A 104 31.59 12.00 -5.21
N SER A 105 30.41 12.49 -5.62
CA SER A 105 30.25 13.43 -6.74
C SER A 105 30.72 14.85 -6.38
N ALA A 106 30.51 15.29 -5.14
CA ALA A 106 30.90 16.63 -4.68
C ALA A 106 32.35 16.68 -4.16
N PHE A 107 32.89 15.55 -3.69
CA PHE A 107 34.22 15.47 -3.09
C PHE A 107 35.33 16.10 -3.94
N PRO A 108 35.46 15.83 -5.27
CA PRO A 108 36.52 16.44 -6.07
C PRO A 108 36.47 17.97 -6.06
N ARG A 109 35.27 18.57 -6.10
CA ARG A 109 35.11 20.03 -6.04
C ARG A 109 35.57 20.58 -4.69
N THR A 110 35.09 19.99 -3.60
CA THR A 110 35.43 20.39 -2.24
C THR A 110 36.92 20.26 -1.96
N ALA A 111 37.49 19.07 -2.24
CA ALA A 111 38.90 18.79 -2.02
C ALA A 111 39.78 19.74 -2.81
N ASN A 112 39.48 19.97 -4.09
CA ASN A 112 40.23 20.90 -4.92
C ASN A 112 40.07 22.37 -4.53
N ALA A 113 38.98 22.75 -3.86
CA ALA A 113 38.74 24.13 -3.44
C ALA A 113 39.41 24.46 -2.09
N LEU A 114 39.43 23.51 -1.15
CA LEU A 114 39.91 23.75 0.21
C LEU A 114 41.43 23.99 0.23
N ARG A 115 41.89 25.22 0.40
CA ARG A 115 43.33 25.55 0.48
C ARG A 115 43.81 25.84 1.90
N LYS A 116 42.91 26.34 2.75
CA LYS A 116 43.29 26.91 4.05
C LYS A 116 42.22 26.66 5.11
N ILE A 117 42.67 26.41 6.33
CA ILE A 117 41.84 26.33 7.54
C ILE A 117 42.27 27.44 8.48
N GLU A 118 41.35 28.30 8.88
CA GLU A 118 41.57 29.43 9.78
C GLU A 118 40.80 29.24 11.08
N CYS A 119 41.51 29.00 12.18
CA CYS A 119 40.93 28.94 13.53
C CYS A 119 41.01 30.33 14.16
N ARG A 120 39.86 31.00 14.27
CA ARG A 120 39.73 32.39 14.72
C ARG A 120 39.15 32.45 16.13
N TYR A 121 39.67 33.33 16.97
CA TYR A 121 39.02 33.61 18.24
C TYR A 121 37.84 34.56 18.03
N ARG A 122 36.67 34.23 18.57
CA ARG A 122 35.54 35.15 18.68
C ARG A 122 35.00 35.18 20.10
N ALA A 123 35.20 36.30 20.78
CA ALA A 123 34.70 36.54 22.13
C ALA A 123 33.18 36.38 22.27
N THR A 124 32.42 36.54 21.18
CA THR A 124 30.96 36.40 21.14
C THR A 124 30.47 35.01 20.72
N ALA A 125 31.36 34.11 20.31
CA ALA A 125 30.98 32.74 19.98
C ALA A 125 30.57 32.00 21.25
N LYS A 126 29.31 31.56 21.31
CA LYS A 126 28.80 30.71 22.39
C LYS A 126 29.10 29.24 22.16
N GLU A 127 29.20 28.87 20.88
CA GLU A 127 29.50 27.53 20.41
C GLU A 127 30.45 27.65 19.22
N PRO A 128 31.35 26.66 19.02
CA PRO A 128 32.18 26.63 17.84
C PRO A 128 31.35 26.55 16.56
N SER A 129 31.71 27.33 15.55
CA SER A 129 31.05 27.29 14.24
C SER A 129 32.08 27.29 13.12
N ALA A 130 31.71 26.75 11.97
CA ALA A 130 32.59 26.72 10.81
C ALA A 130 31.84 27.18 9.56
N THR A 131 32.54 27.89 8.69
CA THR A 131 32.05 28.35 7.39
C THR A 131 33.11 28.06 6.33
N PHE A 132 32.68 27.53 5.20
CA PHE A 132 33.57 27.25 4.07
C PHE A 132 33.19 28.14 2.89
N ASP A 133 34.18 28.83 2.35
CA ASP A 133 34.05 29.56 1.09
C ASP A 133 34.95 28.91 0.04
N ALA A 134 34.34 28.14 -0.87
CA ALA A 134 35.07 27.44 -1.92
C ALA A 134 35.73 28.38 -2.94
N ASN A 135 35.30 29.64 -3.06
CA ASN A 135 35.90 30.58 -4.01
C ASN A 135 37.25 31.09 -3.50
N SER A 136 37.35 31.42 -2.20
CA SER A 136 38.62 31.76 -1.56
C SER A 136 39.42 30.53 -1.12
N GLY A 137 38.77 29.37 -1.04
CA GLY A 137 39.37 28.13 -0.55
C GLY A 137 39.63 28.13 0.96
N VAL A 138 38.90 28.97 1.71
CA VAL A 138 39.12 29.16 3.16
C VAL A 138 37.98 28.52 3.96
N MET A 139 38.35 27.64 4.88
CA MET A 139 37.51 27.14 5.96
C MET A 139 37.78 27.96 7.22
N ALA A 140 36.86 28.84 7.61
CA ALA A 140 36.96 29.62 8.83
C ALA A 140 36.21 28.92 9.98
N ILE A 141 36.91 28.65 11.08
CA ILE A 141 36.39 28.03 12.30
C ILE A 141 36.46 29.07 13.42
N ASP A 142 35.32 29.54 13.86
CA ASP A 142 35.20 30.50 14.96
C ASP A 142 35.13 29.73 16.29
N LEU A 143 36.08 30.01 17.17
CA LEU A 143 36.30 29.37 18.46
C LEU A 143 36.04 30.35 19.60
N ASP A 144 35.59 29.83 20.75
CA ASP A 144 35.43 30.61 21.97
C ASP A 144 36.78 30.79 22.71
N ALA A 145 36.75 31.32 23.94
CA ALA A 145 37.97 31.61 24.70
C ALA A 145 38.70 30.36 25.20
N HIS A 146 38.02 29.23 25.29
CA HIS A 146 38.56 27.99 25.85
C HIS A 146 38.14 26.79 25.01
N PRO A 147 38.58 26.74 23.74
CA PRO A 147 38.09 25.71 22.83
C PRO A 147 38.57 24.33 23.30
N ALA A 148 37.63 23.39 23.38
CA ALA A 148 37.94 21.99 23.67
C ALA A 148 38.74 21.30 22.52
N ALA A 149 38.65 21.84 21.30
CA ALA A 149 39.39 21.40 20.13
C ALA A 149 39.53 22.54 19.11
N LEU A 150 40.66 22.58 18.40
CA LEU A 150 40.88 23.55 17.31
C LEU A 150 39.97 23.32 16.09
N VAL A 151 39.62 22.05 15.82
CA VAL A 151 38.62 21.65 14.83
C VAL A 151 37.58 20.76 15.53
N PRO A 152 36.47 21.33 16.00
CA PRO A 152 35.41 20.58 16.66
C PRO A 152 34.85 19.46 15.77
N ARG A 153 34.45 18.34 16.39
CA ARG A 153 33.85 17.21 15.66
C ARG A 153 32.56 17.66 14.98
N GLY A 154 32.41 17.33 13.70
CA GLY A 154 31.22 17.66 12.91
C GLY A 154 31.23 19.06 12.28
N ALA A 155 31.80 20.08 12.95
CA ALA A 155 31.78 21.46 12.46
C ALA A 155 32.34 21.61 11.03
N PHE A 156 33.49 20.99 10.76
CA PHE A 156 34.12 21.00 9.43
C PHE A 156 33.25 20.32 8.36
N TYR A 157 32.69 19.15 8.68
CA TYR A 157 31.79 18.41 7.76
C TYR A 157 30.53 19.23 7.46
N GLU A 158 29.92 19.81 8.48
CA GLU A 158 28.73 20.67 8.36
C GLU A 158 28.99 21.91 7.50
N ALA A 159 30.16 22.54 7.64
CA ALA A 159 30.55 23.69 6.82
C ALA A 159 30.72 23.33 5.35
N ILE A 160 31.39 22.20 5.04
CA ILE A 160 31.49 21.69 3.66
C ILE A 160 30.12 21.38 3.09
N ALA A 161 29.29 20.67 3.83
CA ALA A 161 27.96 20.29 3.37
C ALA A 161 27.08 21.52 3.14
N THR A 162 27.19 22.55 3.98
CA THR A 162 26.47 23.82 3.81
C THR A 162 26.94 24.60 2.58
N GLU A 163 28.24 24.63 2.32
CA GLU A 163 28.78 25.23 1.09
C GLU A 163 28.33 24.46 -0.15
N ASP A 164 28.32 23.13 -0.11
CA ASP A 164 27.82 22.28 -1.20
C ASP A 164 26.33 22.49 -1.46
N ASP A 165 25.52 22.61 -0.41
CA ASP A 165 24.12 22.98 -0.52
C ASP A 165 23.95 24.33 -1.24
N ALA A 166 24.75 25.34 -0.88
CA ALA A 166 24.70 26.68 -1.50
C ALA A 166 25.16 26.67 -2.96
N TYR A 167 26.18 25.88 -3.28
CA TYR A 167 26.64 25.65 -4.65
C TYR A 167 25.54 25.01 -5.48
N ARG A 168 24.97 23.88 -5.03
CA ARG A 168 23.89 23.18 -5.73
C ARG A 168 22.66 24.06 -5.91
N GLU A 169 22.28 24.87 -4.92
CA GLU A 169 21.20 25.85 -5.05
C GLU A 169 21.50 26.89 -6.13
N THR A 170 22.73 27.37 -6.22
CA THR A 170 23.14 28.34 -7.24
C THR A 170 23.09 27.73 -8.65
N VAL A 171 23.56 26.49 -8.80
CA VAL A 171 23.62 25.79 -10.10
C VAL A 171 22.24 25.31 -10.53
N PHE A 172 21.47 24.72 -9.62
CA PHE A 172 20.25 23.97 -9.94
C PHE A 172 18.96 24.65 -9.51
N GLY A 173 18.98 25.54 -8.52
CA GLY A 173 17.77 26.08 -7.89
C GLY A 173 16.91 26.96 -8.81
N ARG A 174 17.44 27.39 -9.96
CA ARG A 174 16.69 28.13 -10.98
C ARG A 174 16.42 27.33 -12.25
N GLY A 175 17.02 26.16 -12.39
CA GLY A 175 16.93 25.34 -13.59
C GLY A 175 15.53 24.74 -13.76
N ASP A 176 14.99 24.84 -14.97
CA ASP A 176 13.96 23.92 -15.40
C ASP A 176 14.61 22.54 -15.62
N VAL A 177 13.92 21.46 -15.24
CA VAL A 177 14.43 20.09 -15.36
C VAL A 177 14.83 19.76 -16.80
N ASP A 178 14.12 20.34 -17.78
CA ASP A 178 14.41 20.19 -19.21
C ASP A 178 15.69 20.91 -19.65
N SER A 179 16.13 21.92 -18.89
CA SER A 179 17.37 22.67 -19.16
C SER A 179 18.62 22.04 -18.54
N ILE A 180 18.47 21.00 -17.69
CA ILE A 180 19.60 20.35 -17.03
C ILE A 180 20.35 19.44 -18.02
N PRO A 181 21.65 19.68 -18.27
CA PRO A 181 22.47 18.83 -19.13
C PRO A 181 22.49 17.38 -18.67
N ALA A 182 22.56 16.43 -19.59
CA ALA A 182 22.54 14.99 -19.27
C ALA A 182 23.63 14.58 -18.26
N SER A 183 24.80 15.21 -18.33
CA SER A 183 25.92 14.99 -17.38
C SER A 183 25.57 15.37 -15.94
N ASP A 184 24.66 16.32 -15.75
CA ASP A 184 24.40 16.95 -14.45
C ASP A 184 23.13 16.39 -13.80
N ARG A 185 22.35 15.58 -14.52
CA ARG A 185 21.07 15.03 -14.07
C ARG A 185 21.19 14.19 -12.79
N ARG A 186 22.29 13.46 -12.59
CA ARG A 186 22.54 12.70 -11.36
C ARG A 186 22.71 13.63 -10.15
N ALA A 187 23.53 14.67 -10.29
CA ALA A 187 23.73 15.68 -9.24
C ALA A 187 22.45 16.49 -8.98
N TYR A 188 21.66 16.74 -10.03
CA TYR A 188 20.35 17.38 -9.91
C TYR A 188 19.34 16.50 -9.16
N PHE A 189 19.29 15.19 -9.44
CA PHE A 189 18.47 14.26 -8.68
C PHE A 189 18.84 14.26 -7.19
N GLU A 190 20.14 14.15 -6.88
CA GLU A 190 20.62 14.25 -5.50
C GLU A 190 20.22 15.58 -4.85
N TYR A 191 20.34 16.71 -5.56
CA TYR A 191 19.89 18.00 -5.05
C TYR A 191 18.38 18.02 -4.72
N LEU A 192 17.55 17.37 -5.55
CA LEU A 192 16.11 17.25 -5.32
C LEU A 192 15.76 16.32 -4.16
N THR A 193 16.47 15.20 -3.98
CA THR A 193 16.04 14.12 -3.07
C THR A 193 16.88 13.98 -1.80
N ARG A 194 18.07 14.60 -1.71
CA ARG A 194 18.96 14.50 -0.54
C ARG A 194 18.32 15.15 0.67
N THR A 195 18.08 14.36 1.71
CA THR A 195 17.56 14.84 3.00
C THR A 195 18.66 14.94 4.05
N ARG A 196 18.80 16.09 4.73
CA ARG A 196 19.63 16.19 5.95
C ARG A 196 18.74 15.98 7.19
N PRO A 197 19.19 15.24 8.22
CA PRO A 197 18.39 15.02 9.44
C PRO A 197 17.88 16.34 10.04
N GLY A 198 16.56 16.50 10.17
CA GLY A 198 15.93 17.73 10.67
C GLY A 198 15.72 18.86 9.64
N TRP A 199 16.15 18.68 8.38
CA TRP A 199 16.12 19.73 7.35
C TRP A 199 15.25 19.43 6.13
N GLY A 200 14.85 18.18 5.89
CA GLY A 200 14.12 17.78 4.68
C GLY A 200 15.01 17.81 3.43
N SER A 201 14.42 17.81 2.23
CA SER A 201 15.19 17.91 0.99
C SER A 201 15.82 19.31 0.81
N LEU A 202 16.96 19.42 0.14
CA LEU A 202 17.63 20.71 -0.05
C LEU A 202 16.78 21.71 -0.80
N TYR A 203 16.08 21.26 -1.85
CA TYR A 203 15.16 22.10 -2.61
C TYR A 203 14.03 22.66 -1.74
N GLU A 204 13.43 21.82 -0.87
CA GLU A 204 12.37 22.25 0.04
C GLU A 204 12.85 23.33 1.03
N ARG A 205 14.12 23.29 1.44
CA ARG A 205 14.70 24.26 2.39
C ARG A 205 14.51 25.70 1.92
N ARG A 206 14.68 25.98 0.62
CA ARG A 206 14.49 27.32 0.05
C ARG A 206 13.08 27.87 0.27
N PHE A 207 12.12 26.97 0.45
CA PHE A 207 10.72 27.30 0.57
C PHE A 207 10.17 26.96 1.95
N ARG A 208 11.02 26.60 2.92
CA ARG A 208 10.62 26.21 4.29
C ARG A 208 9.74 27.24 4.97
N ASP A 209 9.95 28.52 4.69
CA ASP A 209 9.18 29.61 5.29
C ASP A 209 7.91 29.95 4.52
N ARG A 210 7.73 29.48 3.28
CA ARG A 210 6.52 29.77 2.48
C ARG A 210 5.24 29.25 3.12
N PRO A 211 5.18 28.02 3.67
CA PRO A 211 3.98 27.51 4.32
C PRO A 211 3.72 28.14 5.70
N LYS A 212 4.69 28.86 6.30
CA LYS A 212 4.54 29.37 7.66
C LYS A 212 3.43 30.42 7.70
N GLY A 213 2.43 30.17 8.54
CA GLY A 213 1.28 31.07 8.72
C GLY A 213 0.17 30.91 7.67
N LEU A 214 0.33 30.00 6.70
CA LEU A 214 -0.75 29.63 5.78
C LEU A 214 -1.73 28.67 6.46
N ALA A 215 -2.99 28.70 6.02
CA ALA A 215 -3.93 27.64 6.36
C ALA A 215 -3.44 26.29 5.81
N PRO A 216 -3.76 25.15 6.44
CA PRO A 216 -3.26 23.84 5.99
C PRO A 216 -3.52 23.53 4.51
N ALA A 217 -4.69 23.91 3.97
CA ALA A 217 -5.02 23.77 2.55
C ALA A 217 -4.03 24.52 1.64
N ASP A 218 -3.74 25.78 1.96
CA ASP A 218 -2.85 26.64 1.19
C ASP A 218 -1.39 26.20 1.31
N ALA A 219 -0.98 25.78 2.52
CA ALA A 219 0.33 25.19 2.78
C ALA A 219 0.56 23.93 1.92
N LEU A 220 -0.45 23.07 1.82
CA LEU A 220 -0.38 21.86 0.99
C LEU A 220 -0.43 22.21 -0.51
N ALA A 221 -1.30 23.14 -0.92
CA ALA A 221 -1.40 23.60 -2.30
C ALA A 221 -0.06 24.14 -2.83
N GLN A 222 0.68 24.83 -1.97
CA GLN A 222 1.99 25.43 -2.27
C GLN A 222 3.17 24.55 -1.79
N SER A 223 2.93 23.27 -1.48
CA SER A 223 3.94 22.37 -0.95
C SER A 223 5.17 22.30 -1.87
N PRO A 224 6.37 22.67 -1.38
CA PRO A 224 7.59 22.58 -2.17
C PRO A 224 7.94 21.13 -2.54
N HIS A 225 7.55 20.18 -1.69
CA HIS A 225 7.75 18.76 -1.95
C HIS A 225 6.94 18.26 -3.16
N ALA A 226 5.76 18.83 -3.41
CA ALA A 226 5.00 18.53 -4.62
C ALA A 226 5.79 18.91 -5.89
N ASP A 227 6.46 20.06 -5.89
CA ASP A 227 7.31 20.48 -7.01
C ASP A 227 8.53 19.55 -7.19
N VAL A 228 9.14 19.07 -6.09
CA VAL A 228 10.19 18.03 -6.14
C VAL A 228 9.67 16.78 -6.84
N ILE A 229 8.50 16.26 -6.46
CA ILE A 229 7.92 15.07 -7.10
C ILE A 229 7.71 15.30 -8.60
N ALA A 230 7.11 16.44 -8.99
CA ALA A 230 6.88 16.76 -10.40
C ALA A 230 8.19 16.78 -11.21
N ARG A 231 9.24 17.38 -10.64
CA ARG A 231 10.58 17.42 -11.25
C ARG A 231 11.23 16.05 -11.34
N VAL A 232 11.13 15.21 -10.30
CA VAL A 232 11.69 13.86 -10.32
C VAL A 232 10.95 12.97 -11.33
N VAL A 233 9.63 13.09 -11.47
CA VAL A 233 8.87 12.41 -12.54
C VAL A 233 9.40 12.79 -13.92
N ARG A 234 9.60 14.08 -14.17
CA ARG A 234 10.13 14.55 -15.45
C ARG A 234 11.58 14.09 -15.68
N LEU A 235 12.41 14.14 -14.64
CA LEU A 235 13.80 13.68 -14.69
C LEU A 235 13.91 12.19 -14.99
N HIS A 236 13.02 11.38 -14.40
CA HIS A 236 12.90 9.95 -14.69
C HIS A 236 12.63 9.74 -16.19
N ASP A 237 11.66 10.44 -16.77
CA ASP A 237 11.34 10.30 -18.20
C ASP A 237 12.49 10.72 -19.12
N LEU A 238 13.18 11.82 -18.79
CA LEU A 238 14.37 12.27 -19.53
C LEU A 238 15.53 11.27 -19.45
N SER A 239 15.62 10.51 -18.36
CA SER A 239 16.74 9.60 -18.08
C SER A 239 16.54 8.19 -18.60
N LYS A 240 15.29 7.76 -18.86
CA LYS A 240 14.97 6.39 -19.33
C LYS A 240 15.86 5.86 -20.44
N ARG A 241 16.20 6.71 -21.41
CA ARG A 241 17.04 6.33 -22.57
C ARG A 241 18.50 6.70 -22.40
N SER A 242 18.81 7.80 -21.71
CA SER A 242 20.18 8.34 -21.63
C SER A 242 20.97 7.84 -20.42
N ASP A 243 20.28 7.50 -19.33
CA ASP A 243 20.88 7.06 -18.06
C ASP A 243 19.93 6.11 -17.29
N PRO A 244 19.93 4.80 -17.62
CA PRO A 244 19.03 3.81 -17.02
C PRO A 244 19.23 3.63 -15.51
N GLU A 245 20.45 3.84 -15.01
CA GLU A 245 20.75 3.74 -13.58
C GLU A 245 20.04 4.85 -12.81
N LEU A 246 20.10 6.09 -13.33
CA LEU A 246 19.37 7.22 -12.75
C LEU A 246 17.86 7.02 -12.84
N ALA A 247 17.34 6.54 -13.98
CA ALA A 247 15.92 6.23 -14.11
C ALA A 247 15.47 5.20 -13.06
N THR A 248 16.26 4.16 -12.82
CA THR A 248 15.96 3.15 -11.78
C THR A 248 15.94 3.76 -10.38
N LYS A 249 16.91 4.62 -10.04
CA LYS A 249 16.96 5.33 -8.75
C LYS A 249 15.76 6.28 -8.57
N ALA A 250 15.43 7.05 -9.60
CA ALA A 250 14.29 7.97 -9.58
C ALA A 250 12.96 7.21 -9.44
N ARG A 251 12.81 6.08 -10.15
CA ARG A 251 11.63 5.21 -10.04
C ARG A 251 11.46 4.66 -8.63
N ALA A 252 12.53 4.13 -8.03
CA ALA A 252 12.50 3.63 -6.65
C ALA A 252 12.11 4.73 -5.65
N TRP A 253 12.69 5.93 -5.79
CA TRP A 253 12.35 7.08 -4.95
C TRP A 253 10.88 7.52 -5.15
N LEU A 254 10.39 7.51 -6.39
CA LEU A 254 8.99 7.85 -6.68
C LEU A 254 8.02 6.86 -6.04
N PHE A 255 8.27 5.55 -6.09
CA PHE A 255 7.42 4.56 -5.40
C PHE A 255 7.45 4.73 -3.88
N ASP A 256 8.57 5.17 -3.30
CA ASP A 256 8.66 5.49 -1.87
C ASP A 256 7.73 6.68 -1.49
N GLN A 257 7.51 7.63 -2.42
CA GLN A 257 6.63 8.78 -2.19
C GLN A 257 5.14 8.44 -2.10
N LEU A 258 4.72 7.23 -2.50
CA LEU A 258 3.33 6.77 -2.33
C LEU A 258 2.90 6.84 -0.86
N TYR A 259 3.78 6.34 0.01
CA TYR A 259 3.50 6.26 1.45
C TYR A 259 3.73 7.59 2.16
N SER A 260 4.82 8.28 1.85
CA SER A 260 5.30 9.42 2.66
C SER A 260 4.53 10.72 2.42
N PHE A 261 4.16 11.02 1.17
CA PHE A 261 3.63 12.35 0.82
C PHE A 261 2.15 12.31 0.45
N PHE A 262 1.79 11.68 -0.67
CA PHE A 262 0.42 11.76 -1.18
C PHE A 262 -0.58 11.10 -0.23
N HIS A 263 -0.29 9.89 0.27
CA HIS A 263 -1.17 9.22 1.22
C HIS A 263 -1.41 10.08 2.48
N ASN A 264 -0.37 10.68 3.04
CA ASN A 264 -0.50 11.58 4.19
C ASN A 264 -1.27 12.87 3.87
N ALA A 265 -1.12 13.42 2.66
CA ALA A 265 -1.87 14.57 2.19
C ALA A 265 -3.37 14.27 2.07
N TYR A 266 -3.74 13.09 1.54
CA TYR A 266 -5.13 12.68 1.33
C TYR A 266 -5.94 12.43 2.59
N ARG A 267 -5.26 12.15 3.71
CA ARG A 267 -5.92 12.03 5.01
C ARG A 267 -6.27 13.39 5.64
N GLN A 268 -5.85 14.50 5.03
CA GLN A 268 -6.21 15.86 5.45
C GLN A 268 -7.53 16.26 4.78
N LYS A 269 -8.54 16.64 5.58
CA LYS A 269 -9.88 17.02 5.09
C LYS A 269 -9.84 18.24 4.17
N GLU A 270 -8.80 19.04 4.31
CA GLU A 270 -8.56 20.31 3.62
C GLU A 270 -8.23 20.13 2.12
N LEU A 271 -7.91 18.92 1.68
CA LEU A 271 -7.46 18.66 0.31
C LEU A 271 -8.55 18.92 -0.75
N VAL A 272 -9.83 18.83 -0.37
CA VAL A 272 -10.97 19.13 -1.25
C VAL A 272 -10.96 20.60 -1.72
N ALA A 273 -10.38 21.52 -0.93
CA ALA A 273 -10.32 22.94 -1.27
C ALA A 273 -9.19 23.31 -2.25
N ILE A 274 -8.26 22.39 -2.54
CA ILE A 274 -7.11 22.68 -3.41
C ILE A 274 -7.55 22.67 -4.87
N GLY A 275 -7.60 23.86 -5.46
CA GLY A 275 -7.98 24.08 -6.86
C GLY A 275 -6.94 23.58 -7.88
N PRO A 276 -7.35 23.46 -9.16
CA PRO A 276 -6.47 23.06 -10.26
C PRO A 276 -5.34 24.08 -10.49
N GLY A 277 -4.23 23.63 -11.08
CA GLY A 277 -3.09 24.48 -11.43
C GLY A 277 -2.13 24.80 -10.28
N THR A 278 -2.48 24.44 -9.04
CA THR A 278 -1.56 24.52 -7.88
C THR A 278 -0.39 23.55 -8.04
N PRO A 279 0.78 23.82 -7.43
CA PRO A 279 1.91 22.90 -7.39
C PRO A 279 1.51 21.48 -6.99
N PHE A 280 0.66 21.34 -5.96
CA PHE A 280 0.13 20.04 -5.53
C PHE A 280 -0.62 19.29 -6.64
N ARG A 281 -1.59 19.93 -7.29
CA ARG A 281 -2.38 19.30 -8.37
C ARG A 281 -1.56 18.97 -9.60
N ASN A 282 -0.56 19.81 -9.92
CA ASN A 282 0.34 19.55 -11.03
C ASN A 282 1.22 18.32 -10.75
N ALA A 283 1.73 18.20 -9.52
CA ALA A 283 2.49 17.03 -9.07
C ALA A 283 1.63 15.77 -9.06
N GLU A 284 0.40 15.84 -8.51
CA GLU A 284 -0.56 14.74 -8.51
C GLU A 284 -0.84 14.23 -9.93
N ALA A 285 -1.10 15.14 -10.88
CA ALA A 285 -1.36 14.78 -12.27
C ALA A 285 -0.14 14.18 -12.96
N ALA A 286 1.06 14.72 -12.72
CA ALA A 286 2.32 14.17 -13.24
C ALA A 286 2.59 12.78 -12.66
N TYR A 287 2.40 12.63 -11.36
CA TYR A 287 2.62 11.38 -10.64
C TYR A 287 1.62 10.29 -11.05
N GLY A 288 0.34 10.64 -11.24
CA GLY A 288 -0.64 9.70 -11.78
C GLY A 288 -0.30 9.21 -13.21
N ARG A 289 0.26 10.08 -14.07
CA ARG A 289 0.79 9.65 -15.38
C ARG A 289 2.00 8.73 -15.25
N PHE A 290 2.89 9.01 -14.31
CA PHE A 290 4.02 8.13 -13.98
C PHE A 290 3.51 6.75 -13.55
N LEU A 291 2.54 6.68 -12.62
CA LEU A 291 1.95 5.41 -12.19
C LEU A 291 1.30 4.67 -13.37
N ALA A 292 0.53 5.36 -14.21
CA ALA A 292 -0.09 4.75 -15.39
C ALA A 292 0.93 4.13 -16.35
N ALA A 293 2.11 4.74 -16.50
CA ALA A 293 3.18 4.26 -17.36
C ALA A 293 4.02 3.13 -16.73
N GLU A 294 4.32 3.22 -15.43
CA GLU A 294 5.31 2.34 -14.78
C GLU A 294 4.71 1.15 -14.02
N VAL A 295 3.47 1.25 -13.55
CA VAL A 295 2.81 0.17 -12.81
C VAL A 295 2.63 -1.11 -13.64
N PRO A 296 2.33 -1.08 -14.95
CA PRO A 296 2.22 -2.29 -15.76
C PRO A 296 3.48 -3.17 -15.78
N SER A 297 4.67 -2.55 -15.67
CA SER A 297 5.97 -3.24 -15.63
C SER A 297 6.56 -3.31 -14.21
N ALA A 298 5.80 -2.86 -13.19
CA ALA A 298 6.29 -2.81 -11.83
C ALA A 298 6.38 -4.19 -11.16
N THR A 299 7.29 -4.29 -10.20
CA THR A 299 7.43 -5.47 -9.36
C THR A 299 6.18 -5.66 -8.49
N ASP A 300 5.89 -6.88 -8.04
CA ASP A 300 4.72 -7.14 -7.18
C ASP A 300 4.77 -6.33 -5.87
N LYS A 301 5.97 -6.04 -5.34
CA LYS A 301 6.15 -5.17 -4.17
C LYS A 301 5.68 -3.73 -4.44
N GLU A 302 6.00 -3.18 -5.60
CA GLU A 302 5.60 -1.82 -5.99
C GLU A 302 4.11 -1.74 -6.34
N ARG A 303 3.58 -2.78 -6.98
CA ARG A 303 2.13 -2.91 -7.23
C ARG A 303 1.36 -3.02 -5.91
N LEU A 304 1.89 -3.73 -4.91
CA LEU A 304 1.31 -3.82 -3.57
C LEU A 304 1.31 -2.46 -2.86
N ALA A 305 2.42 -1.73 -2.90
CA ALA A 305 2.46 -0.36 -2.38
C ALA A 305 1.44 0.54 -3.08
N THR A 306 1.32 0.42 -4.41
CA THR A 306 0.33 1.15 -5.20
C THR A 306 -1.10 0.82 -4.76
N ALA A 307 -1.45 -0.47 -4.62
CA ALA A 307 -2.78 -0.89 -4.16
C ALA A 307 -3.13 -0.33 -2.78
N ARG A 308 -2.18 -0.34 -1.83
CA ARG A 308 -2.39 0.14 -0.45
C ARG A 308 -2.60 1.65 -0.34
N TYR A 309 -1.88 2.45 -1.13
CA TYR A 309 -1.83 3.90 -0.91
C TYR A 309 -2.60 4.71 -1.94
N VAL A 310 -2.87 4.15 -3.11
CA VAL A 310 -3.58 4.85 -4.19
C VAL A 310 -5.09 4.59 -4.15
N CYS A 311 -5.51 3.42 -3.67
CA CYS A 311 -6.92 3.03 -3.57
C CYS A 311 -7.54 3.39 -2.21
N ASP A 312 -7.02 4.42 -1.54
CA ASP A 312 -7.57 4.90 -0.28
C ASP A 312 -8.98 5.47 -0.48
N THR A 313 -9.94 4.98 0.32
CA THR A 313 -11.35 5.41 0.26
C THR A 313 -11.57 6.82 0.75
N ASP A 314 -10.66 7.36 1.57
CA ASP A 314 -10.75 8.73 2.08
C ASP A 314 -10.42 9.78 0.99
N ALA A 315 -9.91 9.33 -0.17
CA ALA A 315 -9.59 10.18 -1.30
C ALA A 315 -10.09 9.64 -2.65
N PRO A 316 -11.42 9.63 -2.87
CA PRO A 316 -12.02 9.15 -4.10
C PRO A 316 -11.70 10.02 -5.33
N GLN A 317 -11.14 11.22 -5.15
CA GLN A 317 -10.71 12.12 -6.23
C GLN A 317 -9.19 12.07 -6.53
N ALA A 318 -8.42 11.28 -5.78
CA ALA A 318 -6.97 11.22 -5.93
C ALA A 318 -6.53 10.64 -7.28
N TYR A 319 -5.43 11.17 -7.80
CA TYR A 319 -4.72 10.71 -8.99
C TYR A 319 -5.62 10.65 -10.24
N PRO A 320 -6.17 11.78 -10.70
CA PRO A 320 -7.14 11.82 -11.80
C PRO A 320 -6.61 11.27 -13.13
N THR A 321 -5.29 11.17 -13.29
CA THR A 321 -4.62 10.64 -14.49
C THR A 321 -4.27 9.15 -14.39
N PHE A 322 -4.63 8.48 -13.30
CA PHE A 322 -4.40 7.04 -13.08
C PHE A 322 -5.74 6.32 -12.89
N ASP A 323 -6.06 5.38 -13.77
CA ASP A 323 -7.28 4.57 -13.65
C ASP A 323 -7.10 3.50 -12.56
N ARG A 324 -7.40 3.90 -11.33
CA ARG A 324 -7.36 3.04 -10.14
C ARG A 324 -8.27 1.83 -10.24
N PHE A 325 -9.42 2.00 -10.89
CA PHE A 325 -10.38 0.93 -11.06
C PHE A 325 -9.80 -0.15 -11.99
N ALA A 326 -9.31 0.25 -13.16
CA ALA A 326 -8.66 -0.65 -14.10
C ALA A 326 -7.39 -1.31 -13.52
N PHE A 327 -6.61 -0.57 -12.72
CA PHE A 327 -5.43 -1.11 -12.04
C PHE A 327 -5.77 -2.31 -11.14
N GLY A 328 -6.73 -2.16 -10.22
CA GLY A 328 -7.11 -3.27 -9.34
C GLY A 328 -7.81 -4.38 -10.09
N LEU A 329 -8.62 -4.06 -11.10
CA LEU A 329 -9.24 -5.08 -11.97
C LEU A 329 -8.20 -5.93 -12.70
N GLY A 330 -7.09 -5.32 -13.15
CA GLY A 330 -5.97 -6.06 -13.74
C GLY A 330 -5.26 -7.01 -12.75
N ILE A 331 -5.30 -6.70 -11.44
CA ILE A 331 -4.81 -7.61 -10.39
C ILE A 331 -5.80 -8.75 -10.16
N VAL A 332 -7.11 -8.47 -10.15
CA VAL A 332 -8.17 -9.50 -10.09
C VAL A 332 -8.00 -10.49 -11.25
N ASP A 333 -7.76 -10.01 -12.47
CA ASP A 333 -7.53 -10.86 -13.64
C ASP A 333 -6.25 -11.70 -13.52
N ALA A 334 -5.19 -11.13 -12.96
CA ALA A 334 -3.95 -11.85 -12.71
C ALA A 334 -4.11 -12.95 -11.64
N TRP A 335 -4.88 -12.68 -10.59
CA TRP A 335 -5.25 -13.67 -9.56
C TRP A 335 -6.09 -14.80 -10.14
N PHE A 336 -7.10 -14.46 -10.95
CA PHE A 336 -7.96 -15.43 -11.63
C PHE A 336 -7.13 -16.33 -12.57
N LYS A 337 -6.27 -15.73 -13.41
CA LYS A 337 -5.36 -16.47 -14.30
C LYS A 337 -4.36 -17.35 -13.54
N ALA A 338 -4.01 -17.00 -12.30
CA ALA A 338 -3.16 -17.80 -11.43
C ALA A 338 -3.90 -18.99 -10.77
N GLY A 339 -5.17 -19.22 -11.11
CA GLY A 339 -5.98 -20.31 -10.55
C GLY A 339 -6.63 -19.97 -9.22
N MET A 340 -6.84 -18.67 -8.93
CA MET A 340 -7.50 -18.19 -7.70
C MET A 340 -6.85 -18.72 -6.41
N PRO A 341 -5.53 -18.52 -6.20
CA PRO A 341 -4.89 -18.95 -4.97
C PRO A 341 -5.58 -18.32 -3.74
N GLN A 342 -5.83 -19.17 -2.73
CA GLN A 342 -6.64 -18.84 -1.55
C GLN A 342 -5.82 -18.52 -0.30
N THR A 343 -4.50 -18.75 -0.34
CA THR A 343 -3.62 -18.56 0.82
C THR A 343 -2.49 -17.61 0.47
N ALA A 344 -2.36 -16.53 1.24
CA ALA A 344 -1.18 -15.71 1.13
C ALA A 344 -0.01 -16.21 1.96
N ARG A 345 1.18 -16.10 1.40
CA ARG A 345 2.43 -16.25 2.13
C ARG A 345 2.91 -14.87 2.56
N ALA A 346 3.25 -14.73 3.84
CA ALA A 346 3.63 -13.44 4.41
C ALA A 346 4.94 -12.87 3.81
N ASP A 347 5.75 -13.71 3.18
CA ASP A 347 7.01 -13.38 2.52
C ASP A 347 6.90 -13.23 0.99
N ASP A 348 5.72 -13.47 0.40
CA ASP A 348 5.48 -13.35 -1.04
C ASP A 348 4.65 -12.09 -1.38
N PRO A 349 5.27 -11.04 -1.95
CA PRO A 349 4.56 -9.82 -2.34
C PRO A 349 3.40 -10.05 -3.31
N LYS A 350 3.49 -11.07 -4.18
CA LYS A 350 2.43 -11.37 -5.14
C LYS A 350 1.18 -11.89 -4.45
N SER A 351 1.36 -12.81 -3.52
CA SER A 351 0.27 -13.31 -2.70
C SER A 351 -0.34 -12.21 -1.83
N GLN A 352 0.49 -11.35 -1.22
CA GLN A 352 0.00 -10.18 -0.49
C GLN A 352 -0.78 -9.21 -1.39
N LEU A 353 -0.37 -9.03 -2.64
CA LEU A 353 -1.07 -8.21 -3.62
C LEU A 353 -2.46 -8.75 -3.93
N PHE A 354 -2.60 -10.07 -4.04
CA PHE A 354 -3.91 -10.71 -4.22
C PHE A 354 -4.80 -10.55 -2.99
N ASP A 355 -4.26 -10.69 -1.78
CA ASP A 355 -5.01 -10.42 -0.54
C ASP A 355 -5.46 -8.95 -0.44
N GLU A 356 -4.60 -8.01 -0.83
CA GLU A 356 -4.87 -6.57 -0.77
C GLU A 356 -5.96 -6.13 -1.77
N VAL A 357 -6.13 -6.85 -2.88
CA VAL A 357 -7.11 -6.48 -3.91
C VAL A 357 -8.36 -7.34 -3.88
N VAL A 358 -8.22 -8.66 -3.74
CA VAL A 358 -9.32 -9.63 -3.83
C VAL A 358 -9.80 -10.05 -2.43
N CYS A 359 -8.86 -10.23 -1.49
CA CYS A 359 -9.12 -10.86 -0.18
C CYS A 359 -9.83 -12.21 -0.35
N PRO A 360 -9.17 -13.21 -0.96
CA PRO A 360 -9.80 -14.48 -1.29
C PRO A 360 -10.29 -15.22 -0.03
N SER A 361 -11.40 -15.96 -0.16
CA SER A 361 -12.00 -16.76 0.91
C SER A 361 -12.06 -18.24 0.54
N VAL A 362 -11.72 -19.10 1.49
CA VAL A 362 -11.85 -20.55 1.31
C VAL A 362 -13.30 -20.93 1.54
N ARG A 363 -13.94 -21.52 0.53
CA ARG A 363 -15.25 -22.15 0.69
C ARG A 363 -15.07 -23.51 1.33
N THR A 364 -15.67 -23.70 2.49
CA THR A 364 -15.70 -24.99 3.18
C THR A 364 -16.57 -25.98 2.43
N ALA A 365 -16.49 -27.26 2.81
CA ALA A 365 -17.43 -28.25 2.31
C ALA A 365 -18.88 -27.96 2.79
N SER A 366 -19.06 -27.25 3.93
CA SER A 366 -20.35 -26.68 4.39
C SER A 366 -20.85 -25.52 3.53
N GLY A 367 -20.07 -25.11 2.53
CA GLY A 367 -20.44 -24.06 1.58
C GLY A 367 -20.33 -22.65 2.18
N GLU A 368 -19.91 -22.57 3.43
CA GLU A 368 -19.58 -21.34 4.14
C GLU A 368 -18.22 -20.82 3.67
N HIS A 369 -18.01 -19.52 3.80
CA HIS A 369 -16.74 -18.91 3.50
C HIS A 369 -15.94 -18.71 4.78
N THR A 370 -14.67 -19.10 4.74
CA THR A 370 -13.69 -18.88 5.80
C THR A 370 -12.52 -18.08 5.28
N ARG A 371 -11.84 -17.36 6.17
CA ARG A 371 -10.62 -16.62 5.85
C ARG A 371 -9.56 -16.92 6.89
N ASP A 372 -8.35 -17.19 6.42
CA ASP A 372 -7.22 -17.48 7.30
C ASP A 372 -6.56 -16.20 7.87
N ARG A 373 -6.89 -14.99 7.39
CA ARG A 373 -6.23 -13.73 7.79
C ARG A 373 -7.14 -12.48 7.78
N SER A 374 -6.72 -11.47 8.54
CA SER A 374 -7.28 -10.11 8.48
C SER A 374 -6.90 -9.45 7.15
N CYS A 375 -7.86 -9.32 6.24
CA CYS A 375 -7.66 -8.55 5.02
C CYS A 375 -7.57 -7.06 5.35
N SER A 376 -6.40 -6.45 5.16
CA SER A 376 -6.19 -4.99 5.23
C SER A 376 -7.10 -4.23 4.26
N SER A 377 -7.47 -4.87 3.15
CA SER A 377 -8.23 -4.29 2.06
C SER A 377 -9.68 -3.91 2.38
N MET A 378 -10.26 -4.43 3.47
CA MET A 378 -11.67 -4.20 3.82
C MET A 378 -12.02 -2.74 4.15
N HIS A 379 -11.05 -1.93 4.56
CA HIS A 379 -11.28 -0.53 4.87
C HIS A 379 -10.41 0.43 4.04
N THR A 380 -9.30 -0.04 3.49
CA THR A 380 -8.30 0.84 2.83
C THR A 380 -7.81 0.31 1.48
N GLY A 381 -8.42 -0.74 0.93
CA GLY A 381 -7.96 -1.40 -0.31
C GLY A 381 -8.80 -1.08 -1.55
N TRP A 382 -8.46 -1.76 -2.65
CA TRP A 382 -9.11 -1.54 -3.96
C TRP A 382 -10.61 -1.83 -3.96
N LEU A 383 -11.07 -2.91 -3.34
CA LEU A 383 -12.51 -3.19 -3.29
C LEU A 383 -13.28 -2.12 -2.52
N GLY A 384 -12.73 -1.62 -1.41
CA GLY A 384 -13.30 -0.48 -0.70
C GLY A 384 -13.45 0.75 -1.58
N PHE A 385 -12.41 1.08 -2.37
CA PHE A 385 -12.47 2.15 -3.37
C PHE A 385 -13.50 1.86 -4.48
N ALA A 386 -13.52 0.64 -5.01
CA ALA A 386 -14.43 0.24 -6.08
C ALA A 386 -15.90 0.31 -5.63
N THR A 387 -16.17 0.19 -4.33
CA THR A 387 -17.54 0.20 -3.78
C THR A 387 -17.91 1.47 -3.03
N SER A 388 -17.03 2.48 -2.98
CA SER A 388 -17.26 3.72 -2.23
C SER A 388 -18.22 4.72 -2.91
N SER A 389 -18.61 4.46 -4.16
CA SER A 389 -19.51 5.31 -4.94
C SER A 389 -20.41 4.47 -5.85
N ALA A 390 -21.58 5.03 -6.23
CA ALA A 390 -22.53 4.37 -7.14
C ALA A 390 -21.90 4.04 -8.50
N ASP A 391 -21.08 4.95 -9.05
CA ASP A 391 -20.35 4.72 -10.31
C ASP A 391 -19.34 3.57 -10.18
N GLY A 392 -18.62 3.49 -9.06
CA GLY A 392 -17.72 2.38 -8.77
C GLY A 392 -18.45 1.04 -8.67
N GLN A 393 -19.56 1.00 -7.93
CA GLN A 393 -20.40 -0.18 -7.75
C GLN A 393 -20.94 -0.68 -9.09
N LYS A 394 -21.43 0.22 -9.94
CA LYS A 394 -21.88 -0.09 -11.30
C LYS A 394 -20.75 -0.63 -12.18
N LYS A 395 -19.56 -0.02 -12.13
CA LYS A 395 -18.38 -0.51 -12.88
C LYS A 395 -17.96 -1.91 -12.40
N LEU A 396 -18.03 -2.18 -11.09
CA LEU A 396 -17.74 -3.50 -10.54
C LEU A 396 -18.74 -4.54 -11.01
N ALA A 397 -20.04 -4.25 -10.95
CA ALA A 397 -21.08 -5.13 -11.49
C ALA A 397 -20.86 -5.43 -12.98
N GLN A 398 -20.63 -4.40 -13.80
CA GLN A 398 -20.33 -4.56 -15.23
C GLN A 398 -19.08 -5.42 -15.48
N ALA A 399 -18.03 -5.24 -14.66
CA ALA A 399 -16.81 -6.02 -14.78
C ALA A 399 -17.01 -7.51 -14.44
N LEU A 400 -17.85 -7.81 -13.44
CA LEU A 400 -18.22 -9.18 -13.08
C LEU A 400 -19.10 -9.82 -14.17
N ASP A 401 -20.10 -9.10 -14.65
CA ASP A 401 -21.01 -9.54 -15.72
C ASP A 401 -20.25 -9.82 -17.03
N ALA A 402 -19.33 -8.94 -17.41
CA ALA A 402 -18.51 -9.12 -18.61
C ALA A 402 -17.67 -10.40 -18.57
N ARG A 403 -17.26 -10.86 -17.38
CA ARG A 403 -16.51 -12.10 -17.19
C ARG A 403 -17.42 -13.33 -17.09
N ASN A 404 -18.65 -13.14 -16.60
CA ASN A 404 -19.68 -14.18 -16.42
C ASN A 404 -19.14 -15.46 -15.76
N ASP A 405 -18.24 -15.30 -14.78
CA ASP A 405 -17.61 -16.38 -14.04
C ASP A 405 -18.18 -16.43 -12.62
N ALA A 406 -18.78 -17.57 -12.26
CA ALA A 406 -19.43 -17.73 -10.97
C ALA A 406 -18.44 -17.74 -9.80
N ALA A 407 -17.27 -18.35 -9.98
CA ALA A 407 -16.28 -18.49 -8.91
C ALA A 407 -15.59 -17.14 -8.63
N LEU A 408 -15.29 -16.38 -9.67
CA LEU A 408 -14.80 -15.02 -9.51
C LEU A 408 -15.84 -14.12 -8.81
N ALA A 409 -17.10 -14.17 -9.27
CA ALA A 409 -18.16 -13.35 -8.68
C ALA A 409 -18.40 -13.72 -7.22
N ASP A 410 -18.47 -15.01 -6.90
CA ASP A 410 -18.58 -15.54 -5.53
C ASP A 410 -17.50 -14.96 -4.60
N GLN A 411 -16.24 -14.98 -5.04
CA GLN A 411 -15.11 -14.49 -4.24
C GLN A 411 -15.14 -12.96 -4.03
N VAL A 412 -15.33 -12.21 -5.11
CA VAL A 412 -15.36 -10.73 -5.06
C VAL A 412 -16.56 -10.25 -4.25
N LEU A 413 -17.75 -10.78 -4.55
CA LEU A 413 -19.00 -10.34 -3.90
C LEU A 413 -19.04 -10.76 -2.44
N TYR A 414 -18.48 -11.91 -2.07
CA TYR A 414 -18.34 -12.29 -0.66
C TYR A 414 -17.50 -11.27 0.11
N THR A 415 -16.40 -10.81 -0.49
CA THR A 415 -15.56 -9.75 0.12
C THR A 415 -16.33 -8.45 0.29
N VAL A 416 -17.08 -8.02 -0.72
CA VAL A 416 -17.93 -6.82 -0.65
C VAL A 416 -19.02 -6.98 0.42
N HIS A 417 -19.70 -8.13 0.46
CA HIS A 417 -20.74 -8.43 1.45
C HIS A 417 -20.22 -8.32 2.88
N TYR A 418 -19.11 -9.02 3.16
CA TYR A 418 -18.51 -9.04 4.49
C TYR A 418 -18.00 -7.64 4.92
N SER A 419 -17.54 -6.79 3.99
CA SER A 419 -17.17 -5.41 4.32
C SER A 419 -18.37 -4.53 4.68
N SER A 420 -19.51 -4.72 3.99
CA SER A 420 -20.72 -3.91 4.17
C SER A 420 -21.43 -4.22 5.50
N SER A 421 -21.44 -5.48 5.94
CA SER A 421 -22.12 -5.89 7.17
C SER A 421 -21.51 -5.30 8.45
N THR A 422 -20.24 -4.88 8.40
CA THR A 422 -19.55 -4.26 9.54
C THR A 422 -19.90 -2.78 9.76
N ARG A 423 -20.50 -2.09 8.78
CA ARG A 423 -20.82 -0.66 8.87
C ARG A 423 -22.31 -0.43 9.15
N ARG A 424 -22.66 -0.17 10.40
CA ARG A 424 -24.06 0.18 10.76
C ARG A 424 -24.42 1.57 10.22
N GLY A 425 -25.44 1.63 9.36
CA GLY A 425 -26.09 2.88 8.94
C GLY A 425 -25.65 3.47 7.60
N GLU A 426 -24.70 2.85 6.89
CA GLU A 426 -24.33 3.22 5.52
C GLU A 426 -25.13 2.41 4.48
N SER A 427 -25.23 2.90 3.24
CA SER A 427 -25.78 2.10 2.13
C SER A 427 -24.99 0.80 2.00
N ASN A 428 -25.71 -0.31 1.84
CA ASN A 428 -25.11 -1.62 1.71
C ASN A 428 -24.53 -1.76 0.29
N ALA A 429 -23.24 -1.49 0.15
CA ALA A 429 -22.56 -1.50 -1.14
C ALA A 429 -22.66 -2.86 -1.87
N PHE A 430 -22.79 -3.97 -1.15
CA PHE A 430 -23.07 -5.27 -1.77
C PHE A 430 -24.42 -5.27 -2.48
N LEU A 431 -25.48 -4.72 -1.87
CA LEU A 431 -26.81 -4.69 -2.49
C LEU A 431 -26.83 -3.77 -3.71
N GLU A 432 -26.11 -2.65 -3.68
CA GLU A 432 -25.99 -1.76 -4.84
C GLU A 432 -25.28 -2.46 -6.01
N VAL A 433 -24.19 -3.20 -5.74
CA VAL A 433 -23.53 -4.03 -6.77
C VAL A 433 -24.49 -5.11 -7.25
N PHE A 434 -25.17 -5.83 -6.34
CA PHE A 434 -26.13 -6.88 -6.68
C PHE A 434 -27.27 -6.37 -7.57
N HIS A 435 -27.82 -5.19 -7.29
CA HIS A 435 -28.88 -4.57 -8.09
C HIS A 435 -28.42 -4.15 -9.48
N ALA A 436 -27.12 -3.90 -9.66
CA ALA A 436 -26.53 -3.54 -10.95
C ALA A 436 -26.12 -4.75 -11.81
N LEU A 437 -26.12 -5.98 -11.28
CA LEU A 437 -25.81 -7.21 -12.03
C LEU A 437 -26.99 -7.62 -12.93
N ASP A 438 -26.69 -8.17 -14.12
CA ASP A 438 -27.69 -8.77 -15.00
C ASP A 438 -28.25 -10.08 -14.41
N PRO A 439 -29.57 -10.17 -14.12
CA PRO A 439 -30.19 -11.38 -13.57
C PRO A 439 -30.02 -12.65 -14.39
N LYS A 440 -29.65 -12.56 -15.67
CA LYS A 440 -29.43 -13.69 -16.57
C LYS A 440 -28.03 -14.28 -16.46
N LEU A 441 -27.08 -13.57 -15.86
CA LEU A 441 -25.69 -13.97 -15.78
C LEU A 441 -25.37 -14.74 -14.49
N ARG A 442 -24.24 -15.44 -14.49
CA ARG A 442 -23.81 -16.29 -13.37
C ARG A 442 -23.38 -15.50 -12.14
N SER A 443 -22.89 -14.27 -12.36
CA SER A 443 -22.54 -13.30 -11.33
C SER A 443 -23.72 -12.98 -10.41
N TRP A 444 -24.90 -12.71 -10.97
CA TRP A 444 -26.12 -12.44 -10.21
C TRP A 444 -26.54 -13.63 -9.35
N ARG A 445 -26.41 -14.84 -9.89
CA ARG A 445 -26.70 -16.07 -9.12
C ARG A 445 -25.74 -16.24 -7.95
N ALA A 446 -24.44 -16.00 -8.15
CA ALA A 446 -23.46 -16.03 -7.07
C ALA A 446 -23.80 -15.02 -5.96
N ALA A 447 -24.28 -13.82 -6.33
CA ALA A 447 -24.75 -12.82 -5.36
C ALA A 447 -25.94 -13.34 -4.52
N VAL A 448 -26.91 -14.02 -5.14
CA VAL A 448 -28.03 -14.66 -4.42
C VAL A 448 -27.52 -15.75 -3.48
N ASP A 449 -26.57 -16.57 -3.93
CA ASP A 449 -25.99 -17.63 -3.08
C ASP A 449 -25.30 -17.05 -1.85
N ILE A 450 -24.60 -15.92 -1.99
CA ILE A 450 -23.98 -15.20 -0.87
C ILE A 450 -25.03 -14.69 0.11
N LEU A 451 -26.07 -13.98 -0.38
CA LEU A 451 -27.18 -13.52 0.47
C LEU A 451 -27.89 -14.68 1.19
N ALA A 452 -28.06 -15.81 0.51
CA ALA A 452 -28.68 -16.97 1.13
C ALA A 452 -27.77 -17.61 2.20
N SER A 453 -26.45 -17.60 2.00
CA SER A 453 -25.52 -18.19 2.96
C SER A 453 -25.35 -17.33 4.21
N GLU A 454 -25.26 -16.02 4.05
CA GLU A 454 -25.00 -15.06 5.11
C GLU A 454 -26.31 -14.43 5.59
N ARG A 455 -26.68 -14.64 6.86
CA ARG A 455 -27.95 -14.12 7.39
C ARG A 455 -27.97 -12.59 7.32
N HIS A 456 -28.83 -12.02 6.48
CA HIS A 456 -28.98 -10.58 6.37
C HIS A 456 -30.40 -10.14 6.76
N GLY A 457 -30.52 -9.00 7.45
CA GLY A 457 -31.83 -8.46 7.83
C GLY A 457 -32.69 -7.94 6.67
N GLN A 458 -32.24 -8.12 5.42
CA GLN A 458 -32.89 -7.59 4.22
C GLN A 458 -33.28 -8.68 3.21
N ASP A 459 -33.08 -9.97 3.55
CA ASP A 459 -33.35 -11.10 2.65
C ASP A 459 -34.81 -11.10 2.16
N GLU A 460 -35.78 -10.85 3.04
CA GLU A 460 -37.20 -10.85 2.68
C GLU A 460 -37.58 -9.68 1.76
N ALA A 461 -37.01 -8.49 2.00
CA ALA A 461 -37.25 -7.33 1.15
C ALA A 461 -36.68 -7.53 -0.27
N GLU A 462 -35.46 -8.08 -0.35
CA GLU A 462 -34.85 -8.43 -1.64
C GLU A 462 -35.59 -9.54 -2.34
N ALA A 463 -36.03 -10.57 -1.61
CA ALA A 463 -36.85 -11.64 -2.15
C ALA A 463 -38.15 -11.10 -2.77
N ALA A 464 -38.87 -10.23 -2.06
CA ALA A 464 -40.10 -9.61 -2.56
C ALA A 464 -39.85 -8.76 -3.83
N ARG A 465 -38.74 -8.02 -3.86
CA ARG A 465 -38.32 -7.26 -5.05
C ARG A 465 -38.07 -8.19 -6.24
N ILE A 466 -37.27 -9.24 -6.06
CA ILE A 466 -36.94 -10.22 -7.11
C ILE A 466 -38.20 -10.94 -7.59
N TRP A 467 -39.05 -11.37 -6.67
CA TRP A 467 -40.30 -12.09 -6.96
C TRP A 467 -41.23 -11.31 -7.88
N LYS A 468 -41.33 -9.99 -7.65
CA LYS A 468 -42.16 -9.06 -8.44
C LYS A 468 -41.50 -8.71 -9.77
N ALA A 469 -40.21 -8.42 -9.78
CA ALA A 469 -39.51 -7.88 -10.95
C ALA A 469 -39.09 -8.96 -11.97
N TYR A 470 -38.80 -10.19 -11.52
CA TYR A 470 -38.20 -11.24 -12.33
C TYR A 470 -38.92 -12.59 -12.15
N PRO A 471 -40.03 -12.83 -12.88
CA PRO A 471 -40.80 -14.06 -12.76
C PRO A 471 -40.00 -15.35 -13.00
N ASP A 472 -39.02 -15.30 -13.91
CA ASP A 472 -38.10 -16.41 -14.22
C ASP A 472 -37.04 -16.64 -13.12
N LYS A 473 -36.92 -15.73 -12.14
CA LYS A 473 -36.00 -15.83 -10.99
C LYS A 473 -36.72 -16.05 -9.67
N ARG A 474 -38.00 -16.43 -9.70
CA ARG A 474 -38.78 -16.72 -8.48
C ARG A 474 -38.20 -17.86 -7.64
N GLY A 475 -37.46 -18.80 -8.24
CA GLY A 475 -36.73 -19.82 -7.48
C GLY A 475 -35.63 -19.22 -6.58
N SER A 476 -34.89 -18.24 -7.09
CA SER A 476 -33.89 -17.47 -6.34
C SER A 476 -34.53 -16.60 -5.25
N ALA A 477 -35.66 -15.97 -5.55
CA ALA A 477 -36.44 -15.25 -4.53
C ALA A 477 -36.94 -16.19 -3.42
N LEU A 478 -37.47 -17.36 -3.79
CA LEU A 478 -37.94 -18.37 -2.83
C LEU A 478 -36.81 -18.82 -1.89
N LEU A 479 -35.58 -18.97 -2.40
CA LEU A 479 -34.42 -19.28 -1.58
C LEU A 479 -34.21 -18.24 -0.47
N LEU A 480 -34.25 -16.95 -0.81
CA LEU A 480 -34.05 -15.86 0.14
C LEU A 480 -35.19 -15.76 1.17
N VAL A 481 -36.45 -15.90 0.75
CA VAL A 481 -37.58 -16.00 1.69
C VAL A 481 -37.37 -17.17 2.65
N ALA A 482 -37.03 -18.34 2.10
CA ALA A 482 -36.87 -19.52 2.94
C ALA A 482 -35.70 -19.39 3.92
N ARG A 483 -34.63 -18.71 3.52
CA ARG A 483 -33.53 -18.39 4.42
C ARG A 483 -33.94 -17.44 5.53
N ALA A 484 -34.68 -16.37 5.22
CA ALA A 484 -35.14 -15.38 6.19
C ALA A 484 -35.98 -16.01 7.32
N HIS A 485 -36.71 -17.09 7.00
CA HIS A 485 -37.56 -17.81 7.93
C HIS A 485 -36.99 -19.18 8.37
N ARG A 486 -35.69 -19.46 8.14
CA ARG A 486 -35.07 -20.76 8.46
C ARG A 486 -35.25 -21.17 9.92
N ASP A 487 -35.18 -20.21 10.83
CA ASP A 487 -35.23 -20.43 12.28
C ASP A 487 -36.66 -20.62 12.79
N TYR A 488 -37.67 -20.55 11.92
CA TYR A 488 -39.03 -20.84 12.33
C TYR A 488 -39.14 -22.33 12.63
N GLY A 489 -39.35 -22.66 13.91
CA GLY A 489 -39.72 -24.01 14.30
C GLY A 489 -40.93 -24.48 13.51
N ARG A 490 -41.07 -25.80 13.34
CA ARG A 490 -42.04 -26.43 12.43
C ARG A 490 -43.45 -25.83 12.49
N TYR A 491 -43.97 -25.54 13.69
CA TYR A 491 -45.31 -24.95 13.84
C TYR A 491 -45.41 -23.55 13.23
N ASN A 492 -44.51 -22.63 13.59
CA ASN A 492 -44.51 -21.26 13.08
C ASN A 492 -44.16 -21.22 11.58
N GLY A 493 -43.25 -22.11 11.14
CA GLY A 493 -42.91 -22.28 9.74
C GLY A 493 -44.12 -22.71 8.93
N ASP A 494 -44.85 -23.73 9.40
CA ASP A 494 -46.01 -24.25 8.66
C ASP A 494 -47.12 -23.20 8.50
N GLU A 495 -47.40 -22.42 9.55
CA GLU A 495 -48.39 -21.34 9.46
C GLU A 495 -47.95 -20.22 8.52
N TYR A 496 -46.68 -19.82 8.54
CA TYR A 496 -46.14 -18.84 7.59
C TYR A 496 -46.27 -19.36 6.14
N TRP A 497 -45.79 -20.57 5.86
CA TRP A 497 -45.74 -21.12 4.51
C TRP A 497 -47.13 -21.45 3.93
N LYS A 498 -48.12 -21.78 4.76
CA LYS A 498 -49.52 -21.89 4.31
C LYS A 498 -50.06 -20.57 3.75
N ARG A 499 -49.63 -19.43 4.32
CA ARG A 499 -50.04 -18.08 3.88
C ARG A 499 -49.15 -17.53 2.76
N PHE A 500 -48.12 -18.26 2.34
CA PHE A 500 -47.25 -17.83 1.25
C PHE A 500 -48.01 -17.36 -0.02
N PRO A 501 -49.07 -18.05 -0.48
CA PRO A 501 -49.83 -17.59 -1.65
C PRO A 501 -50.56 -16.25 -1.44
N GLU A 502 -50.92 -15.92 -0.20
CA GLU A 502 -51.56 -14.63 0.14
C GLU A 502 -50.54 -13.48 -0.01
N SER A 503 -49.31 -13.71 0.45
CA SER A 503 -48.23 -12.71 0.40
C SER A 503 -47.60 -12.56 -0.99
N TYR A 504 -47.48 -13.66 -1.73
CA TYR A 504 -46.72 -13.70 -2.99
C TYR A 504 -47.59 -13.96 -4.23
N GLY A 505 -48.90 -14.09 -4.06
CA GLY A 505 -49.90 -14.19 -5.13
C GLY A 505 -49.97 -15.54 -5.85
N THR A 506 -49.11 -16.51 -5.49
CA THR A 506 -49.14 -17.86 -6.05
C THR A 506 -48.52 -18.88 -5.10
N THR A 507 -48.93 -20.13 -5.25
CA THR A 507 -48.23 -21.28 -4.66
C THR A 507 -46.90 -21.55 -5.38
N VAL A 508 -46.04 -22.36 -4.76
CA VAL A 508 -44.74 -22.76 -5.33
C VAL A 508 -44.95 -23.95 -6.27
N ASP A 509 -44.79 -23.73 -7.57
CA ASP A 509 -44.87 -24.78 -8.59
C ASP A 509 -43.53 -25.51 -8.80
N ALA A 510 -43.54 -26.49 -9.71
CA ALA A 510 -42.37 -27.29 -10.04
C ALA A 510 -41.20 -26.45 -10.60
N THR A 511 -41.50 -25.40 -11.37
CA THR A 511 -40.50 -24.52 -11.98
C THR A 511 -39.82 -23.67 -10.92
N VAL A 512 -40.59 -23.08 -10.01
CA VAL A 512 -40.06 -22.26 -8.91
C VAL A 512 -39.23 -23.11 -7.95
N LEU A 513 -39.73 -24.27 -7.52
CA LEU A 513 -38.97 -25.17 -6.66
C LEU A 513 -37.71 -25.70 -7.36
N GLY A 514 -37.80 -26.07 -8.64
CA GLY A 514 -36.65 -26.48 -9.45
C GLY A 514 -35.58 -25.40 -9.52
N GLY A 515 -35.97 -24.16 -9.80
CA GLY A 515 -35.05 -23.02 -9.83
C GLY A 515 -34.40 -22.72 -8.48
N MET A 516 -35.13 -22.90 -7.37
CA MET A 516 -34.56 -22.79 -6.02
C MET A 516 -33.51 -23.88 -5.78
N LEU A 517 -33.83 -25.15 -6.10
CA LEU A 517 -32.93 -26.29 -5.92
C LEU A 517 -31.63 -26.19 -6.72
N ASP A 518 -31.63 -25.42 -7.81
CA ASP A 518 -30.40 -25.19 -8.56
C ASP A 518 -29.34 -24.47 -7.70
N HIS A 519 -29.72 -23.68 -6.69
CA HIS A 519 -28.79 -23.00 -5.77
C HIS A 519 -28.03 -23.93 -4.79
N GLY A 520 -28.09 -25.24 -4.99
CA GLY A 520 -27.22 -26.18 -4.29
C GLY A 520 -27.75 -26.59 -2.92
N ARG A 521 -26.86 -27.11 -2.06
CA ARG A 521 -27.24 -27.79 -0.81
C ARG A 521 -28.09 -26.92 0.11
N ILE A 522 -27.79 -25.62 0.20
CA ILE A 522 -28.56 -24.71 1.07
C ILE A 522 -30.04 -24.68 0.69
N ALA A 523 -30.37 -24.83 -0.59
CA ALA A 523 -31.75 -24.93 -1.04
C ALA A 523 -32.41 -26.24 -0.58
N LEU A 524 -31.69 -27.37 -0.66
CA LEU A 524 -32.18 -28.67 -0.19
C LEU A 524 -32.57 -28.62 1.29
N GLU A 525 -31.75 -27.95 2.10
CA GLU A 525 -31.99 -27.85 3.55
C GLU A 525 -33.31 -27.16 3.90
N LEU A 526 -33.78 -26.28 3.01
CA LEU A 526 -34.95 -25.44 3.23
C LEU A 526 -36.25 -26.06 2.68
N VAL A 527 -36.16 -27.10 1.84
CA VAL A 527 -37.33 -27.78 1.24
C VAL A 527 -38.37 -28.26 2.28
N PRO A 528 -37.99 -28.88 3.41
CA PRO A 528 -38.99 -29.36 4.37
C PRO A 528 -39.82 -28.26 5.03
N GLN A 529 -39.27 -27.05 5.12
CA GLN A 529 -39.91 -25.91 5.75
C GLN A 529 -40.98 -25.32 4.85
N LEU A 530 -40.65 -25.12 3.56
CA LEU A 530 -41.56 -24.56 2.56
C LEU A 530 -42.63 -25.52 2.05
N TRP A 531 -42.65 -26.76 2.56
CA TRP A 531 -43.56 -27.82 2.11
C TRP A 531 -45.04 -27.39 2.01
N PRO A 532 -45.60 -26.63 2.98
CA PRO A 532 -47.00 -26.18 2.91
C PRO A 532 -47.30 -25.19 1.78
N ALA A 533 -46.28 -24.51 1.24
CA ALA A 533 -46.44 -23.57 0.12
C ALA A 533 -46.40 -24.26 -1.26
N LEU A 534 -46.01 -25.55 -1.31
CA LEU A 534 -45.86 -26.29 -2.56
C LEU A 534 -47.22 -26.63 -3.18
N SER A 535 -47.44 -26.22 -4.42
CA SER A 535 -48.64 -26.56 -5.19
C SER A 535 -48.75 -28.07 -5.44
N ARG A 536 -49.97 -28.59 -5.45
CA ARG A 536 -50.21 -30.00 -5.79
C ARG A 536 -50.08 -30.22 -7.31
N GLY A 537 -49.85 -31.47 -7.73
CA GLY A 537 -49.90 -31.85 -9.16
C GLY A 537 -48.54 -32.08 -9.84
N TYR A 538 -47.44 -32.12 -9.09
CA TYR A 538 -46.14 -32.52 -9.63
C TYR A 538 -45.36 -33.40 -8.64
N SER A 539 -44.48 -34.26 -9.15
CA SER A 539 -43.59 -35.12 -8.35
C SER A 539 -42.44 -34.30 -7.77
N ARG A 540 -42.28 -34.29 -6.45
CA ARG A 540 -41.15 -33.64 -5.77
C ARG A 540 -39.88 -34.44 -5.97
N ALA A 541 -40.01 -35.77 -6.00
CA ALA A 541 -38.91 -36.67 -6.27
C ALA A 541 -38.31 -36.46 -7.67
N ASP A 542 -39.13 -36.14 -8.69
CA ASP A 542 -38.64 -35.82 -10.04
C ASP A 542 -37.76 -34.56 -10.09
N LEU A 543 -37.94 -33.62 -9.15
CA LEU A 543 -37.08 -32.45 -9.02
C LEU A 543 -35.84 -32.72 -8.18
N LEU A 544 -36.00 -33.47 -7.08
CA LEU A 544 -34.94 -33.73 -6.11
C LEU A 544 -33.94 -34.77 -6.61
N VAL A 545 -34.40 -35.98 -6.98
CA VAL A 545 -33.54 -37.14 -7.28
C VAL A 545 -32.42 -36.82 -8.29
N PRO A 546 -32.68 -36.13 -9.41
CA PRO A 546 -31.63 -35.80 -10.37
C PRO A 546 -30.51 -34.91 -9.82
N ARG A 547 -30.76 -34.20 -8.72
CA ARG A 547 -29.81 -33.26 -8.09
C ARG A 547 -29.12 -33.84 -6.85
N LEU A 548 -29.65 -34.90 -6.25
CA LEU A 548 -29.17 -35.40 -4.96
C LEU A 548 -27.70 -35.84 -4.96
N ASP A 549 -27.17 -36.31 -6.10
CA ASP A 549 -25.75 -36.66 -6.18
C ASP A 549 -24.82 -35.45 -6.02
N THR A 550 -25.26 -34.26 -6.42
CA THR A 550 -24.55 -32.99 -6.22
C THR A 550 -24.88 -32.36 -4.87
N LEU A 551 -26.12 -32.49 -4.40
CA LEU A 551 -26.60 -31.82 -3.18
C LEU A 551 -26.19 -32.54 -1.88
N VAL A 552 -25.95 -33.85 -1.95
CA VAL A 552 -25.62 -34.67 -0.77
C VAL A 552 -24.12 -35.02 -0.84
N PRO A 553 -23.30 -34.46 0.06
CA PRO A 553 -21.88 -34.77 0.10
C PRO A 553 -21.63 -36.23 0.49
N ASP A 554 -20.37 -36.67 0.45
CA ASP A 554 -20.00 -37.98 0.97
C ASP A 554 -20.41 -38.09 2.44
N ALA A 555 -20.98 -39.23 2.85
CA ALA A 555 -21.50 -39.41 4.19
C ALA A 555 -20.42 -39.29 5.29
N SER A 556 -19.13 -39.42 4.93
CA SER A 556 -18.02 -39.17 5.86
C SER A 556 -17.67 -37.68 6.03
N SER A 557 -18.22 -36.79 5.20
CA SER A 557 -18.03 -35.35 5.39
C SER A 557 -18.80 -34.86 6.61
N ALA A 558 -18.22 -33.90 7.34
CA ALA A 558 -18.90 -33.23 8.46
C ALA A 558 -20.27 -32.67 8.03
N ASP A 559 -20.40 -32.22 6.78
CA ASP A 559 -21.61 -31.56 6.27
C ASP A 559 -22.71 -32.52 5.80
N ALA A 560 -22.45 -33.84 5.79
CA ALA A 560 -23.47 -34.81 5.39
C ALA A 560 -24.65 -34.85 6.36
N THR A 561 -24.39 -34.53 7.63
CA THR A 561 -25.38 -34.59 8.71
C THR A 561 -26.61 -33.75 8.41
N ASP A 562 -26.43 -32.50 7.97
CA ASP A 562 -27.54 -31.59 7.72
C ASP A 562 -28.31 -31.97 6.45
N ALA A 563 -27.61 -32.34 5.37
CA ALA A 563 -28.25 -32.83 4.15
C ALA A 563 -29.10 -34.10 4.40
N LEU A 564 -28.57 -35.06 5.17
CA LEU A 564 -29.27 -36.29 5.52
C LEU A 564 -30.47 -36.01 6.44
N ARG A 565 -30.35 -35.06 7.36
CA ARG A 565 -31.47 -34.61 8.21
C ARG A 565 -32.57 -34.01 7.34
N SER A 566 -32.24 -33.10 6.43
CA SER A 566 -33.22 -32.47 5.55
C SER A 566 -33.89 -33.48 4.62
N LEU A 567 -33.17 -34.47 4.09
CA LEU A 567 -33.77 -35.58 3.34
C LEU A 567 -34.71 -36.41 4.20
N SER A 568 -34.36 -36.64 5.47
CA SER A 568 -35.21 -37.31 6.42
C SER A 568 -36.52 -36.53 6.63
N ASP A 569 -36.44 -35.22 6.75
CA ASP A 569 -37.61 -34.35 6.90
C ASP A 569 -38.46 -34.30 5.62
N VAL A 570 -37.84 -34.32 4.44
CA VAL A 570 -38.56 -34.50 3.15
C VAL A 570 -39.33 -35.83 3.14
N VAL A 571 -38.72 -36.93 3.56
CA VAL A 571 -39.39 -38.23 3.65
C VAL A 571 -40.57 -38.17 4.64
N THR A 572 -40.43 -37.47 5.77
CA THR A 572 -41.54 -37.24 6.71
C THR A 572 -42.72 -36.57 6.02
N ARG A 573 -42.46 -35.48 5.29
CA ARG A 573 -43.50 -34.74 4.58
C ARG A 573 -44.19 -35.58 3.51
N LEU A 574 -43.43 -36.38 2.74
CA LEU A 574 -44.00 -37.30 1.75
C LEU A 574 -44.86 -38.40 2.39
N CYS A 575 -44.47 -38.90 3.57
CA CYS A 575 -45.28 -39.84 4.33
C CYS A 575 -46.59 -39.21 4.82
N GLU A 576 -46.56 -37.97 5.30
CA GLU A 576 -47.74 -37.21 5.72
C GLU A 576 -48.72 -36.99 4.55
N ASP A 577 -48.18 -36.67 3.37
CA ASP A 577 -48.94 -36.53 2.12
C ASP A 577 -49.40 -37.87 1.52
N LYS A 578 -48.92 -39.00 2.06
CA LYS A 578 -49.14 -40.36 1.52
C LYS A 578 -48.70 -40.49 0.04
N ASN A 579 -47.64 -39.79 -0.35
CA ASN A 579 -47.15 -39.76 -1.72
C ASN A 579 -46.19 -40.93 -1.99
N THR A 580 -46.75 -42.13 -2.21
CA THR A 580 -45.98 -43.37 -2.39
C THR A 580 -45.09 -43.35 -3.64
N ALA A 581 -45.55 -42.72 -4.73
CA ALA A 581 -44.79 -42.67 -5.98
C ALA A 581 -43.45 -41.90 -5.82
N ASP A 582 -43.46 -40.79 -5.07
CA ASP A 582 -42.23 -40.04 -4.79
C ASP A 582 -41.32 -40.78 -3.79
N LEU A 583 -41.90 -41.48 -2.81
CA LEU A 583 -41.15 -42.32 -1.88
C LEU A 583 -40.44 -43.47 -2.59
N ASP A 584 -41.08 -44.13 -3.55
CA ASP A 584 -40.48 -45.21 -4.34
C ASP A 584 -39.27 -44.72 -5.15
N LYS A 585 -39.36 -43.51 -5.74
CA LYS A 585 -38.26 -42.88 -6.48
C LYS A 585 -37.08 -42.56 -5.56
N LEU A 586 -37.34 -42.01 -4.36
CA LEU A 586 -36.30 -41.74 -3.37
C LEU A 586 -35.68 -43.03 -2.84
N HIS A 587 -36.48 -44.06 -2.59
CA HIS A 587 -36.00 -45.38 -2.17
C HIS A 587 -35.02 -45.95 -3.21
N ALA A 588 -35.41 -45.96 -4.48
CA ALA A 588 -34.56 -46.43 -5.58
C ALA A 588 -33.25 -45.63 -5.68
N TYR A 589 -33.28 -44.31 -5.44
CA TYR A 589 -32.07 -43.49 -5.36
C TYR A 589 -31.17 -43.92 -4.20
N PHE A 590 -31.71 -44.06 -2.98
CA PHE A 590 -30.93 -44.40 -1.79
C PHE A 590 -30.32 -45.82 -1.89
N GLU A 591 -31.05 -46.79 -2.43
CA GLU A 591 -30.54 -48.14 -2.71
C GLU A 591 -29.36 -48.10 -3.70
N ARG A 592 -29.54 -47.38 -4.82
CA ARG A 592 -28.50 -47.23 -5.84
C ARG A 592 -27.25 -46.59 -5.26
N ARG A 593 -27.39 -45.50 -4.50
CA ARG A 593 -26.25 -44.78 -3.91
C ARG A 593 -25.53 -45.62 -2.86
N ALA A 594 -26.26 -46.27 -1.95
CA ALA A 594 -25.69 -47.15 -0.94
C ALA A 594 -24.97 -48.38 -1.54
N THR A 595 -25.42 -48.85 -2.70
CA THR A 595 -24.74 -49.91 -3.46
C THR A 595 -23.47 -49.40 -4.12
N ALA A 596 -23.53 -48.23 -4.77
CA ALA A 596 -22.38 -47.61 -5.44
C ALA A 596 -21.31 -47.11 -4.45
N ARG A 597 -21.71 -46.79 -3.21
CA ARG A 597 -20.83 -46.28 -2.15
C ARG A 597 -21.06 -47.05 -0.84
N PRO A 598 -20.44 -48.24 -0.69
CA PRO A 598 -20.65 -49.09 0.49
C PRO A 598 -20.36 -48.40 1.83
N ALA A 599 -19.40 -47.46 1.86
CA ALA A 599 -19.09 -46.67 3.05
C ALA A 599 -20.28 -45.82 3.54
N GLU A 600 -21.21 -45.43 2.65
CA GLU A 600 -22.37 -44.62 2.99
C GLU A 600 -23.59 -45.47 3.46
N GLN A 601 -23.52 -46.81 3.40
CA GLN A 601 -24.68 -47.69 3.69
C GLN A 601 -25.31 -47.42 5.06
N ARG A 602 -24.49 -47.23 6.09
CA ARG A 602 -24.98 -46.95 7.44
C ARG A 602 -25.68 -45.60 7.55
N ALA A 603 -25.16 -44.58 6.87
CA ALA A 603 -25.73 -43.24 6.88
C ALA A 603 -27.11 -43.18 6.19
N PHE A 604 -27.29 -43.94 5.11
CA PHE A 604 -28.57 -44.02 4.39
C PHE A 604 -29.54 -45.09 4.92
N ALA A 605 -29.16 -45.92 5.90
CA ALA A 605 -29.98 -47.04 6.37
C ALA A 605 -31.38 -46.59 6.84
N ILE A 606 -31.47 -45.46 7.55
CA ILE A 606 -32.75 -44.90 8.02
C ILE A 606 -33.59 -44.42 6.83
N LEU A 607 -33.00 -43.66 5.91
CA LEU A 607 -33.69 -43.14 4.72
C LEU A 607 -34.22 -44.27 3.83
N ARG A 608 -33.44 -45.34 3.63
CA ARG A 608 -33.84 -46.53 2.88
C ARG A 608 -35.01 -47.24 3.54
N ARG A 609 -34.95 -47.49 4.86
CA ARG A 609 -36.02 -48.11 5.62
C ARG A 609 -37.31 -47.29 5.57
N ASP A 610 -37.20 -45.98 5.75
CA ASP A 610 -38.37 -45.09 5.87
C ASP A 610 -39.05 -44.85 4.52
N THR A 611 -38.31 -44.96 3.41
CA THR A 611 -38.85 -44.86 2.04
C THR A 611 -39.30 -46.19 1.44
N ALA A 612 -38.95 -47.33 2.05
CA ALA A 612 -39.40 -48.64 1.59
C ALA A 612 -40.94 -48.78 1.69
N PRO A 613 -41.58 -49.67 0.90
CA PRO A 613 -43.02 -49.91 0.99
C PRO A 613 -43.47 -50.22 2.43
N GLY A 614 -44.35 -49.38 2.98
CA GLY A 614 -44.85 -49.49 4.37
C GLY A 614 -43.99 -48.82 5.44
N GLY A 615 -42.81 -48.28 5.10
CA GLY A 615 -41.87 -47.61 6.02
C GLY A 615 -42.46 -46.42 6.77
N CYS A 616 -43.35 -45.65 6.14
CA CYS A 616 -44.01 -44.50 6.77
C CYS A 616 -44.77 -44.81 8.07
N LYS A 617 -45.32 -46.04 8.21
CA LYS A 617 -46.09 -46.44 9.41
C LYS A 617 -45.24 -46.47 10.67
N ALA A 618 -43.93 -46.70 10.54
CA ALA A 618 -43.00 -46.71 11.67
C ALA A 618 -42.74 -45.30 12.23
N ARG A 619 -43.00 -44.26 11.42
CA ARG A 619 -42.61 -42.87 11.70
C ARG A 619 -43.74 -42.03 12.28
N THR A 620 -44.98 -42.31 11.90
CA THR A 620 -46.18 -41.62 12.40
C THR A 620 -46.68 -42.15 13.73
N LYS A 621 -46.04 -43.19 14.29
CA LYS A 621 -46.32 -43.67 15.64
C LYS A 621 -45.75 -42.63 16.61
N LYS A 622 -46.54 -41.60 16.93
CA LYS A 622 -46.29 -40.64 18.01
C LYS A 622 -45.75 -41.48 19.18
N PRO A 623 -44.59 -41.16 19.79
CA PRO A 623 -44.18 -41.81 21.03
C PRO A 623 -45.41 -41.74 21.93
N ALA A 624 -45.97 -42.89 22.29
CA ALA A 624 -47.09 -42.92 23.21
C ALA A 624 -46.66 -42.06 24.39
N GLU A 625 -47.47 -41.05 24.71
CA GLU A 625 -47.24 -40.13 25.82
C GLU A 625 -46.83 -40.96 27.04
N GLU A 626 -45.53 -41.03 27.31
CA GLU A 626 -45.02 -41.27 28.66
C GLU A 626 -45.45 -40.02 29.42
N SER A 627 -46.71 -40.05 29.86
CA SER A 627 -47.23 -39.17 30.88
C SER A 627 -46.33 -39.31 32.12
N PRO A 628 -46.02 -38.21 32.81
CA PRO A 628 -45.07 -38.20 33.92
C PRO A 628 -45.39 -39.18 35.05
#